data_AF-A0A381QQW8-F1
#
_entry.id   AF-A0A381QQW8-F1
#
_cell.length_a   1.000
_cell.length_b   1.000
_cell.length_c   1.000
_cell.angle_alpha   90.00
_cell.angle_beta   90.00
_cell.angle_gamma   90.00
#
_symmetry.space_group_name_H-M   'P 1'
#
loop_
_entity.id
_entity.type
_entity.pdbx_description
1 polymer ?
#
loop_
_entity_poly.entity_id
_entity_poly.type
_entity_poly.pdbx_seq_one_letter_code
_entity_poly.pdbx_strand_id
1 'polypeptide(L)'
;MADLPRYFSQTAAGTYRQCPLRWKYRYIDKLPDPPGEPALVGSFAHRVLELLCDKPADARTTDRARQLAKEVWSSTAAQGDFRALDLDAEAELQFRWKAWSAIEALWQLEDPAQVTVRATEQHVSTALDGVPFRGVIDRLDDADDGLVITDYKSGKPPRQDRRKEALAQVLLYTAAVEADTGERPVRARLLFLGGDREIVETRVDDEQLVATTGALTATWEALGTDCANDSFEPTPGPLCGWCPYVDRCEPGANEVRRRAAANRLRDDAPARRLLGISTD
;
A
#
# COMPACT_ATOMS: atom_id res chain seq x y z
N MET A 1 26.05 6.41 12.81
CA MET A 1 25.65 5.39 11.83
C MET A 1 24.31 4.84 12.29
N ALA A 2 23.33 4.83 11.40
CA ALA A 2 22.03 4.26 11.71
C ALA A 2 22.10 2.72 11.59
N ASP A 3 21.39 2.01 12.45
CA ASP A 3 21.30 0.55 12.34
C ASP A 3 20.29 0.16 11.26
N LEU A 4 20.58 -0.96 10.57
CA LEU A 4 19.59 -1.59 9.70
C LEU A 4 18.36 -2.03 10.52
N PRO A 5 17.15 -1.90 9.97
CA PRO A 5 15.95 -2.30 10.69
C PRO A 5 15.93 -3.81 10.88
N ARG A 6 15.34 -4.28 11.99
CA ARG A 6 15.22 -5.72 12.26
C ARG A 6 14.42 -6.48 11.19
N TYR A 7 13.52 -5.79 10.50
CA TYR A 7 12.70 -6.34 9.43
C TYR A 7 12.58 -5.33 8.29
N PHE A 8 12.38 -5.82 7.08
CA PHE A 8 12.20 -5.01 5.88
C PHE A 8 10.92 -5.42 5.15
N SER A 9 9.98 -4.48 5.00
CA SER A 9 8.70 -4.72 4.34
C SER A 9 8.67 -4.13 2.93
N GLN A 10 7.67 -4.53 2.13
CA GLN A 10 7.45 -3.94 0.80
C GLN A 10 7.28 -2.42 0.86
N THR A 11 6.49 -1.94 1.82
CA THR A 11 6.25 -0.51 2.02
C THR A 11 7.53 0.22 2.41
N ALA A 12 8.37 -0.38 3.27
CA ALA A 12 9.67 0.19 3.63
C ALA A 12 10.60 0.25 2.42
N ALA A 13 10.72 -0.85 1.67
CA ALA A 13 11.53 -0.91 0.46
C ALA A 13 11.07 0.10 -0.60
N GLY A 14 9.76 0.20 -0.84
CA GLY A 14 9.17 1.19 -1.75
C GLY A 14 9.41 2.63 -1.31
N THR A 15 9.35 2.91 0.00
CA THR A 15 9.66 4.25 0.54
C THR A 15 11.12 4.62 0.32
N TYR A 16 12.05 3.67 0.53
CA TYR A 16 13.48 3.88 0.31
C TYR A 16 13.78 4.12 -1.18
N ARG A 17 13.29 3.25 -2.07
CA ARG A 17 13.43 3.42 -3.53
C ARG A 17 12.86 4.74 -4.04
N GLN A 18 11.79 5.24 -3.41
CA GLN A 18 11.21 6.52 -3.78
C GLN A 18 12.09 7.70 -3.35
N CYS A 19 12.60 7.69 -2.12
CA CYS A 19 13.45 8.74 -1.59
C CYS A 19 14.12 8.26 -0.28
N PRO A 20 15.45 8.01 -0.27
CA PRO A 20 16.19 7.60 0.92
C PRO A 20 16.01 8.55 2.11
N LEU A 21 16.01 9.87 1.89
CA LEU A 21 15.78 10.83 2.96
C LEU A 21 14.38 10.72 3.59
N ARG A 22 13.33 10.48 2.78
CA ARG A 22 11.97 10.22 3.30
C ARG A 22 11.96 8.96 4.16
N TRP A 23 12.67 7.93 3.73
CA TRP A 23 12.79 6.69 4.47
C TRP A 23 13.47 6.92 5.83
N LYS A 24 14.60 7.64 5.87
CA LYS A 24 15.28 8.01 7.12
C LYS A 24 14.34 8.76 8.07
N TYR A 25 13.68 9.81 7.59
CA TYR A 25 12.74 10.60 8.38
C TYR A 25 11.63 9.75 9.01
N ARG A 26 11.10 8.77 8.26
CA ARG A 26 10.04 7.89 8.74
C ARG A 26 10.55 6.81 9.70
N TYR A 27 11.57 6.06 9.30
CA TYR A 27 11.94 4.80 9.96
C TYR A 27 13.07 4.94 10.99
N ILE A 28 13.99 5.89 10.78
CA ILE A 28 15.08 6.19 11.73
C ILE A 28 14.64 7.30 12.68
N ASP A 29 14.30 8.47 12.13
CA ASP A 29 14.02 9.67 12.93
C ASP A 29 12.60 9.64 13.54
N LYS A 30 11.75 8.71 13.07
CA LYS A 30 10.38 8.48 13.56
C LYS A 30 9.52 9.74 13.56
N LEU A 31 9.70 10.57 12.54
CA LEU A 31 8.87 11.75 12.33
C LEU A 31 7.43 11.31 11.96
N PRO A 32 6.41 12.10 12.32
CA PRO A 32 5.02 11.79 11.95
C PRO A 32 4.84 11.69 10.42
N ASP A 33 4.27 10.57 9.96
CA ASP A 33 3.85 10.33 8.56
C ASP A 33 2.32 10.10 8.53
N PRO A 34 1.51 11.14 8.82
CA PRO A 34 0.07 10.98 8.91
C PRO A 34 -0.50 10.55 7.55
N PRO A 35 -1.34 9.51 7.49
CA PRO A 35 -1.93 9.06 6.24
C PRO A 35 -2.92 10.11 5.72
N GLY A 36 -2.91 10.35 4.41
CA GLY A 36 -3.95 11.16 3.76
C GLY A 36 -5.27 10.42 3.65
N GLU A 37 -6.34 11.16 3.34
CA GLU A 37 -7.70 10.62 3.14
C GLU A 37 -7.73 9.37 2.23
N PRO A 38 -7.04 9.32 1.06
CA PRO A 38 -7.09 8.13 0.20
C PRO A 38 -6.53 6.86 0.84
N ALA A 39 -5.50 7.00 1.70
CA ALA A 39 -4.92 5.87 2.40
C ALA A 39 -5.88 5.33 3.47
N LEU A 40 -6.54 6.23 4.22
CA LEU A 40 -7.54 5.85 5.22
C LEU A 40 -8.80 5.25 4.61
N VAL A 41 -9.24 5.71 3.43
CA VAL A 41 -10.30 5.07 2.64
C VAL A 41 -9.93 3.61 2.31
N GLY A 42 -8.68 3.41 1.86
CA GLY A 42 -8.15 2.07 1.58
C GLY A 42 -8.14 1.17 2.83
N SER A 43 -7.56 1.64 3.93
CA SER A 43 -7.51 0.89 5.20
C SER A 43 -8.90 0.52 5.73
N PHE A 44 -9.86 1.44 5.63
CA PHE A 44 -11.24 1.13 6.01
C PHE A 44 -11.85 0.04 5.12
N ALA A 45 -11.69 0.16 3.80
CA ALA A 45 -12.21 -0.83 2.86
C ALA A 45 -11.58 -2.22 3.09
N HIS A 46 -10.25 -2.29 3.24
CA HIS A 46 -9.55 -3.55 3.52
C HIS A 46 -10.08 -4.21 4.79
N ARG A 47 -10.23 -3.44 5.89
CA ARG A 47 -10.74 -3.98 7.15
C ARG A 47 -12.15 -4.56 7.02
N VAL A 48 -13.03 -3.92 6.24
CA VAL A 48 -14.39 -4.45 6.02
C VAL A 48 -14.34 -5.72 5.18
N LEU A 49 -13.51 -5.76 4.13
CA LEU A 49 -13.38 -6.91 3.24
C LEU A 49 -12.71 -8.12 3.92
N GLU A 50 -11.72 -7.89 4.77
CA GLU A 50 -11.13 -8.88 5.67
C GLU A 50 -12.21 -9.54 6.52
N LEU A 51 -12.94 -8.74 7.31
CA LEU A 51 -14.00 -9.22 8.20
C LEU A 51 -15.14 -9.94 7.47
N LEU A 52 -15.38 -9.58 6.20
CA LEU A 52 -16.34 -10.23 5.33
C LEU A 52 -15.80 -11.59 4.88
N CYS A 53 -14.57 -11.66 4.37
CA CYS A 53 -13.96 -12.88 3.85
C CYS A 53 -13.71 -13.92 4.97
N ASP A 54 -13.55 -13.48 6.22
CA ASP A 54 -13.55 -14.31 7.42
C ASP A 54 -14.90 -15.00 7.73
N LYS A 55 -16.00 -14.58 7.11
CA LYS A 55 -17.30 -15.24 7.29
C LYS A 55 -17.42 -16.49 6.42
N PRO A 56 -18.29 -17.44 6.82
CA PRO A 56 -18.72 -18.52 5.92
C PRO A 56 -19.19 -17.98 4.57
N ALA A 57 -18.93 -18.73 3.50
CA ALA A 57 -19.14 -18.31 2.12
C ALA A 57 -20.55 -17.74 1.86
N ASP A 58 -21.59 -18.40 2.36
CA ASP A 58 -22.99 -18.01 2.23
C ASP A 58 -23.35 -16.69 2.95
N ALA A 59 -22.54 -16.29 3.94
CA ALA A 59 -22.72 -15.04 4.67
C ALA A 59 -21.98 -13.84 4.02
N ARG A 60 -21.22 -14.05 2.95
CA ARG A 60 -20.41 -13.00 2.28
C ARG A 60 -21.24 -12.16 1.30
N THR A 61 -22.29 -11.53 1.82
CA THR A 61 -23.22 -10.72 1.02
C THR A 61 -22.94 -9.23 1.14
N THR A 62 -23.45 -8.45 0.17
CA THR A 62 -23.38 -6.98 0.20
C THR A 62 -24.02 -6.41 1.46
N ASP A 63 -25.16 -6.96 1.91
CA ASP A 63 -25.83 -6.53 3.14
C ASP A 63 -25.00 -6.84 4.38
N ARG A 64 -24.29 -7.98 4.42
CA ARG A 64 -23.38 -8.26 5.54
C ARG A 64 -22.20 -7.28 5.54
N ALA A 65 -21.66 -6.93 4.37
CA ALA A 65 -20.61 -5.91 4.27
C ALA A 65 -21.09 -4.53 4.73
N ARG A 66 -22.35 -4.14 4.46
CA ARG A 66 -22.93 -2.90 5.01
C ARG A 66 -22.97 -2.90 6.52
N GLN A 67 -23.33 -4.03 7.14
CA GLN A 67 -23.35 -4.16 8.60
C GLN A 67 -21.93 -4.05 9.17
N LEU A 68 -20.97 -4.78 8.60
CA LEU A 68 -19.57 -4.71 9.00
C LEU A 68 -18.99 -3.30 8.86
N ALA A 69 -19.29 -2.59 7.77
CA ALA A 69 -18.89 -1.20 7.61
C ALA A 69 -19.43 -0.29 8.72
N LYS A 70 -20.68 -0.48 9.15
CA LYS A 70 -21.26 0.25 10.30
C LYS A 70 -20.56 -0.11 11.61
N GLU A 71 -20.25 -1.39 11.83
CA GLU A 71 -19.54 -1.88 13.02
C GLU A 71 -18.13 -1.25 13.11
N VAL A 72 -17.37 -1.29 12.01
CA VAL A 72 -15.98 -0.77 11.92
C VAL A 72 -15.93 0.76 12.07
N TRP A 73 -16.93 1.48 11.55
CA TRP A 73 -16.96 2.95 11.51
C TRP A 73 -16.63 3.62 12.85
N SER A 74 -17.24 3.14 13.93
CA SER A 74 -17.05 3.71 15.26
C SER A 74 -15.58 3.73 15.69
N SER A 75 -14.85 2.65 15.38
CA SER A 75 -13.42 2.55 15.68
C SER A 75 -12.58 3.44 14.77
N THR A 76 -12.90 3.50 13.47
CA THR A 76 -12.19 4.36 12.51
C THR A 76 -12.33 5.83 12.84
N ALA A 77 -13.56 6.30 13.12
CA ALA A 77 -13.81 7.70 13.48
C ALA A 77 -13.14 8.12 14.81
N ALA A 78 -12.82 7.16 15.67
CA ALA A 78 -12.12 7.40 16.92
C ALA A 78 -10.58 7.46 16.78
N GLN A 79 -10.01 6.97 15.67
CA GLN A 79 -8.57 6.94 15.44
C GLN A 79 -8.00 8.35 15.26
N GLY A 80 -6.79 8.58 15.81
CA GLY A 80 -6.09 9.85 15.71
C GLY A 80 -5.82 10.27 14.26
N ASP A 81 -5.44 9.32 13.41
CA ASP A 81 -5.17 9.56 11.99
C ASP A 81 -6.40 10.07 11.24
N PHE A 82 -7.58 9.49 11.51
CA PHE A 82 -8.83 9.97 10.91
C PHE A 82 -9.20 11.36 11.41
N ARG A 83 -9.10 11.60 12.73
CA ARG A 83 -9.36 12.92 13.32
C ARG A 83 -8.42 13.99 12.79
N ALA A 84 -7.18 13.64 12.49
CA ALA A 84 -6.18 14.55 11.93
C ALA A 84 -6.49 15.02 10.49
N LEU A 85 -7.41 14.34 9.79
CA LEU A 85 -7.93 14.84 8.51
C LEU A 85 -8.77 16.10 8.67
N ASP A 86 -9.32 16.34 9.85
CA ASP A 86 -10.16 17.52 10.17
C ASP A 86 -11.30 17.71 9.17
N LEU A 87 -12.00 16.61 8.87
CA LEU A 87 -13.12 16.60 7.92
C LEU A 87 -14.37 17.21 8.56
N ASP A 88 -15.06 18.06 7.81
CA ASP A 88 -16.44 18.45 8.16
C ASP A 88 -17.43 17.30 7.87
N ALA A 89 -18.71 17.51 8.23
CA ALA A 89 -19.73 16.48 8.09
C ALA A 89 -19.97 16.05 6.62
N GLU A 90 -19.81 16.96 5.66
CA GLU A 90 -19.97 16.65 4.24
C GLU A 90 -18.78 15.83 3.75
N ALA A 91 -17.55 16.24 4.07
CA ALA A 91 -16.34 15.52 3.72
C ALA A 91 -16.26 14.13 4.38
N GLU A 92 -16.75 13.98 5.61
CA GLU A 92 -16.91 12.68 6.27
C GLU A 92 -17.92 11.80 5.53
N LEU A 93 -19.05 12.36 5.09
CA LEU A 93 -20.01 11.62 4.26
C LEU A 93 -19.35 11.16 2.96
N GLN A 94 -18.63 12.05 2.27
CA GLN A 94 -17.89 11.71 1.05
C GLN A 94 -16.84 10.62 1.28
N PHE A 95 -16.12 10.66 2.41
CA PHE A 95 -15.19 9.59 2.80
C PHE A 95 -15.89 8.24 2.87
N ARG A 96 -17.03 8.18 3.58
CA ARG A 96 -17.80 6.95 3.77
C ARG A 96 -18.35 6.42 2.45
N TRP A 97 -18.78 7.30 1.56
CA TRP A 97 -19.24 6.93 0.22
C TRP A 97 -18.11 6.39 -0.65
N LYS A 98 -16.94 7.04 -0.66
CA LYS A 98 -15.75 6.54 -1.37
C LYS A 98 -15.35 5.14 -0.88
N ALA A 99 -15.34 4.94 0.44
CA ALA A 99 -15.01 3.67 1.04
C ALA A 99 -16.05 2.58 0.72
N TRP A 100 -17.34 2.91 0.80
CA TRP A 100 -18.42 1.98 0.41
C TRP A 100 -18.33 1.58 -1.07
N SER A 101 -18.07 2.54 -1.96
CA SER A 101 -17.91 2.29 -3.39
C SER A 101 -16.77 1.29 -3.67
N ALA A 102 -15.66 1.40 -2.95
CA ALA A 102 -14.55 0.45 -3.04
C ALA A 102 -14.92 -0.95 -2.49
N ILE A 103 -15.65 -1.02 -1.37
CA ILE A 103 -16.12 -2.30 -0.80
C ILE A 103 -17.08 -3.01 -1.78
N GLU A 104 -18.08 -2.27 -2.28
CA GLU A 104 -19.09 -2.80 -3.20
C GLU A 104 -18.49 -3.20 -4.56
N ALA A 105 -17.34 -2.61 -4.93
CA ALA A 105 -16.62 -2.97 -6.14
C ALA A 105 -16.15 -4.42 -6.18
N LEU A 106 -16.02 -5.10 -5.03
CA LEU A 106 -15.64 -6.50 -4.99
C LEU A 106 -16.59 -7.36 -5.85
N TRP A 107 -17.91 -7.17 -5.72
CA TRP A 107 -18.94 -7.92 -6.47
C TRP A 107 -18.96 -7.64 -7.98
N GLN A 108 -18.23 -6.62 -8.45
CA GLN A 108 -18.05 -6.40 -9.88
C GLN A 108 -16.84 -7.15 -10.44
N LEU A 109 -15.94 -7.60 -9.57
CA LEU A 109 -14.73 -8.34 -9.95
C LEU A 109 -14.89 -9.84 -9.69
N GLU A 110 -15.52 -10.21 -8.57
CA GLU A 110 -15.74 -11.60 -8.17
C GLU A 110 -16.94 -11.72 -7.21
N ASP A 111 -17.53 -12.92 -7.12
CA ASP A 111 -18.47 -13.23 -6.04
C ASP A 111 -17.68 -13.79 -4.84
N PRO A 112 -17.56 -13.06 -3.71
CA PRO A 112 -16.81 -13.54 -2.54
C PRO A 112 -17.38 -14.82 -1.92
N ALA A 113 -18.65 -15.16 -2.20
CA ALA A 113 -19.24 -16.44 -1.78
C ALA A 113 -18.73 -17.64 -2.60
N GLN A 114 -18.12 -17.40 -3.76
CA GLN A 114 -17.54 -18.46 -4.61
C GLN A 114 -16.03 -18.61 -4.45
N VAL A 115 -15.40 -17.78 -3.60
CA VAL A 115 -13.96 -17.85 -3.34
C VAL A 115 -13.68 -18.70 -2.10
N THR A 116 -12.86 -19.73 -2.23
CA THR A 116 -12.34 -20.50 -1.09
C THR A 116 -11.19 -19.71 -0.45
N VAL A 117 -11.51 -18.87 0.52
CA VAL A 117 -10.51 -18.08 1.24
C VAL A 117 -9.82 -18.97 2.27
N ARG A 118 -8.50 -19.11 2.16
CA ARG A 118 -7.67 -19.86 3.12
C ARG A 118 -7.37 -19.02 4.36
N ALA A 119 -6.99 -17.77 4.15
CA ALA A 119 -6.67 -16.82 5.22
C ALA A 119 -6.83 -15.36 4.75
N THR A 120 -7.13 -14.48 5.69
CA THR A 120 -7.04 -13.01 5.52
C THR A 120 -6.02 -12.43 6.48
N GLU A 121 -5.43 -11.28 6.12
CA GLU A 121 -4.40 -10.57 6.92
C GLU A 121 -3.28 -11.50 7.43
N GLN A 122 -2.83 -12.43 6.58
CA GLN A 122 -1.82 -13.41 6.97
C GLN A 122 -0.46 -12.72 7.10
N HIS A 123 0.10 -12.75 8.31
CA HIS A 123 1.47 -12.32 8.56
C HIS A 123 2.48 -13.34 8.02
N VAL A 124 3.48 -12.84 7.31
CA VAL A 124 4.65 -13.63 6.88
C VAL A 124 5.92 -12.96 7.35
N SER A 125 6.86 -13.75 7.87
CA SER A 125 8.14 -13.28 8.40
C SER A 125 9.22 -14.31 8.10
N THR A 126 10.01 -14.08 7.05
CA THR A 126 11.03 -15.03 6.57
C THR A 126 12.26 -14.29 6.04
N ALA A 127 13.31 -15.02 5.71
CA ALA A 127 14.48 -14.47 5.02
C ALA A 127 14.34 -14.68 3.50
N LEU A 128 14.27 -13.60 2.73
CA LEU A 128 14.28 -13.64 1.26
C LEU A 128 15.66 -13.23 0.78
N ASP A 129 16.45 -14.17 0.25
CA ASP A 129 17.83 -13.92 -0.20
C ASP A 129 18.68 -13.16 0.85
N GLY A 130 18.52 -13.52 2.13
CA GLY A 130 19.20 -12.89 3.26
C GLY A 130 18.56 -11.60 3.78
N VAL A 131 17.55 -11.05 3.10
CA VAL A 131 16.76 -9.90 3.58
C VAL A 131 15.76 -10.36 4.63
N PRO A 132 15.71 -9.77 5.84
CA PRO A 132 14.75 -10.13 6.89
C PRO A 132 13.35 -9.59 6.54
N PHE A 133 12.65 -10.28 5.64
CA PHE A 133 11.40 -9.82 5.08
C PHE A 133 10.22 -10.00 6.05
N ARG A 134 9.37 -8.97 6.14
CA ARG A 134 8.07 -9.06 6.84
C ARG A 134 6.96 -8.41 6.03
N GLY A 135 5.85 -9.13 5.87
CA GLY A 135 4.68 -8.69 5.13
C GLY A 135 3.38 -9.06 5.82
N VAL A 136 2.29 -8.49 5.29
CA VAL A 136 0.92 -8.88 5.60
C VAL A 136 0.21 -9.05 4.27
N ILE A 137 -0.37 -10.24 4.07
CA ILE A 137 -1.08 -10.61 2.85
C ILE A 137 -2.56 -10.38 3.12
N ASP A 138 -3.20 -9.49 2.36
CA ASP A 138 -4.62 -9.16 2.55
C ASP A 138 -5.48 -10.43 2.47
N ARG A 139 -5.26 -11.28 1.45
CA ARG A 139 -5.99 -12.53 1.27
C ARG A 139 -5.18 -13.62 0.55
N LEU A 140 -5.22 -14.83 1.11
CA LEU A 140 -4.71 -16.06 0.49
C LEU A 140 -5.90 -16.96 0.15
N ASP A 141 -6.01 -17.35 -1.12
CA ASP A 141 -7.12 -18.13 -1.65
C ASP A 141 -6.67 -19.53 -2.09
N ASP A 142 -7.51 -20.53 -1.84
CA ASP A 142 -7.41 -21.88 -2.42
C ASP A 142 -8.18 -21.93 -3.74
N ALA A 143 -7.47 -22.14 -4.85
CA ALA A 143 -8.07 -22.41 -6.15
C ALA A 143 -7.77 -23.83 -6.63
N ASP A 144 -8.47 -24.28 -7.68
CA ASP A 144 -8.38 -25.66 -8.17
C ASP A 144 -6.96 -26.10 -8.57
N ASP A 145 -6.13 -25.17 -9.05
CA ASP A 145 -4.74 -25.42 -9.47
C ASP A 145 -3.68 -24.91 -8.48
N GLY A 146 -4.09 -24.46 -7.29
CA GLY A 146 -3.20 -24.10 -6.19
C GLY A 146 -3.48 -22.73 -5.55
N LEU A 147 -2.55 -22.32 -4.69
CA LEU A 147 -2.65 -21.09 -3.92
C LEU A 147 -2.62 -19.81 -4.77
N VAL A 148 -3.44 -18.82 -4.39
CA VAL A 148 -3.47 -17.50 -5.01
C VAL A 148 -3.27 -16.41 -3.96
N ILE A 149 -2.27 -15.55 -4.16
CA ILE A 149 -2.08 -14.33 -3.37
C ILE A 149 -2.95 -13.23 -3.95
N THR A 150 -3.78 -12.60 -3.12
CA THR A 150 -4.66 -11.50 -3.50
C THR A 150 -4.45 -10.30 -2.59
N ASP A 151 -4.25 -9.12 -3.17
CA ASP A 151 -4.15 -7.83 -2.47
C ASP A 151 -5.15 -6.82 -3.06
N TYR A 152 -5.81 -6.08 -2.19
CA TYR A 152 -6.81 -5.09 -2.59
C TYR A 152 -6.14 -3.73 -2.83
N LYS A 153 -6.58 -3.02 -3.88
CA LYS A 153 -6.09 -1.67 -4.20
C LYS A 153 -7.27 -0.72 -4.34
N SER A 154 -7.34 0.29 -3.47
CA SER A 154 -8.37 1.35 -3.53
C SER A 154 -8.09 2.43 -4.61
N GLY A 155 -6.93 2.37 -5.28
CA GLY A 155 -6.55 3.27 -6.36
C GLY A 155 -7.00 2.79 -7.74
N LYS A 156 -6.63 3.56 -8.78
CA LYS A 156 -6.85 3.17 -10.18
C LYS A 156 -5.89 2.06 -10.62
N PRO A 157 -6.30 1.19 -11.56
CA PRO A 157 -5.39 0.22 -12.16
C PRO A 157 -4.19 0.89 -12.85
N PRO A 158 -3.02 0.24 -12.86
CA PRO A 158 -1.85 0.73 -13.58
C PRO A 158 -2.07 0.62 -15.10
N ARG A 159 -1.38 1.50 -15.83
CA ARG A 159 -1.22 1.36 -17.29
C ARG A 159 -0.55 0.03 -17.62
N GLN A 160 -0.78 -0.50 -18.82
CA GLN A 160 -0.32 -1.83 -19.23
C GLN A 160 1.20 -2.02 -19.08
N ASP A 161 1.98 -1.00 -19.41
CA ASP A 161 3.44 -0.96 -19.29
C ASP A 161 3.96 -0.96 -17.85
N ARG A 162 3.10 -0.63 -16.88
CA ARG A 162 3.41 -0.54 -15.45
C ARG A 162 2.87 -1.72 -14.62
N ARG A 163 2.20 -2.68 -15.26
CA ARG A 163 1.59 -3.85 -14.56
C ARG A 163 2.62 -4.72 -13.85
N LYS A 164 3.77 -4.97 -14.49
CA LYS A 164 4.85 -5.78 -13.88
C LYS A 164 5.32 -5.16 -12.56
N GLU A 165 5.51 -3.84 -12.54
CA GLU A 165 5.91 -3.12 -11.33
C GLU A 165 4.84 -3.16 -10.23
N ALA A 166 3.55 -3.07 -10.60
CA ALA A 166 2.46 -3.20 -9.65
C ALA A 166 2.42 -4.59 -9.00
N LEU A 167 2.60 -5.65 -9.81
CA LEU A 167 2.58 -7.04 -9.34
C LEU A 167 3.80 -7.43 -8.48
N ALA A 168 4.88 -6.65 -8.50
CA ALA A 168 6.09 -6.94 -7.72
C ALA A 168 5.79 -7.12 -6.21
N GLN A 169 4.84 -6.38 -5.65
CA GLN A 169 4.48 -6.52 -4.23
C GLN A 169 3.92 -7.92 -3.93
N VAL A 170 2.94 -8.37 -4.71
CA VAL A 170 2.29 -9.68 -4.53
C VAL A 170 3.20 -10.84 -4.93
N LEU A 171 4.13 -10.64 -5.88
CA LEU A 171 5.19 -11.62 -6.19
C LEU A 171 6.20 -11.79 -5.04
N LEU A 172 6.53 -10.72 -4.31
CA LEU A 172 7.35 -10.85 -3.11
C LEU A 172 6.61 -11.57 -1.98
N TYR A 173 5.29 -11.41 -1.87
CA TYR A 173 4.48 -12.23 -0.96
C TYR A 173 4.46 -13.69 -1.38
N THR A 174 4.37 -13.99 -2.69
CA THR A 174 4.52 -15.36 -3.20
C THR A 174 5.85 -15.98 -2.76
N ALA A 175 6.98 -15.29 -2.97
CA ALA A 175 8.29 -15.76 -2.53
C ALA A 175 8.34 -15.96 -1.00
N ALA A 176 7.74 -15.05 -0.24
CA ALA A 176 7.70 -15.15 1.21
C ALA A 176 6.87 -16.34 1.71
N VAL A 177 5.72 -16.61 1.10
CA VAL A 177 4.89 -17.77 1.43
C VAL A 177 5.63 -19.06 1.08
N GLU A 178 6.24 -19.15 -0.11
CA GLU A 178 7.02 -20.32 -0.50
C GLU A 178 8.17 -20.59 0.49
N ALA A 179 8.92 -19.54 0.88
CA ALA A 179 10.02 -19.69 1.82
C ALA A 179 9.57 -20.06 3.25
N ASP A 180 8.39 -19.64 3.67
CA ASP A 180 7.84 -19.88 5.02
C ASP A 180 7.15 -21.25 5.12
N THR A 181 6.42 -21.68 4.09
CA THR A 181 5.54 -22.86 4.14
C THR A 181 6.02 -24.02 3.26
N GLY A 182 6.90 -23.76 2.29
CA GLY A 182 7.28 -24.71 1.23
C GLY A 182 6.22 -24.88 0.13
N GLU A 183 5.07 -24.20 0.22
CA GLU A 183 4.01 -24.25 -0.79
C GLU A 183 4.05 -22.96 -1.62
N ARG A 184 4.38 -23.07 -2.91
CA ARG A 184 4.44 -21.91 -3.81
C ARG A 184 3.04 -21.53 -4.33
N PRO A 185 2.58 -20.28 -4.12
CA PRO A 185 1.40 -19.77 -4.82
C PRO A 185 1.57 -19.77 -6.35
N VAL A 186 0.54 -20.22 -7.07
CA VAL A 186 0.55 -20.34 -8.54
C VAL A 186 0.16 -19.05 -9.24
N ARG A 187 -0.51 -18.13 -8.54
CA ARG A 187 -0.92 -16.82 -9.06
C ARG A 187 -0.71 -15.72 -8.02
N ALA A 188 -0.39 -14.54 -8.52
CA ALA A 188 -0.32 -13.30 -7.77
C ALA A 188 -1.28 -12.28 -8.39
N ARG A 189 -2.18 -11.72 -7.58
CA ARG A 189 -3.35 -10.99 -8.04
C ARG A 189 -3.57 -9.70 -7.26
N LEU A 190 -3.93 -8.65 -7.98
CA LEU A 190 -4.34 -7.35 -7.46
C LEU A 190 -5.79 -7.08 -7.88
N LEU A 191 -6.65 -6.79 -6.91
CA LEU A 191 -8.03 -6.35 -7.14
C LEU A 191 -8.08 -4.83 -6.99
N PHE A 192 -8.16 -4.11 -8.11
CA PHE A 192 -8.34 -2.67 -8.11
C PHE A 192 -9.82 -2.33 -7.92
N LEU A 193 -10.15 -1.85 -6.73
CA LEU A 193 -11.50 -1.51 -6.27
C LEU A 193 -11.87 -0.05 -6.54
N GLY A 194 -10.89 0.80 -6.87
CA GLY A 194 -11.09 2.22 -7.19
C GLY A 194 -11.10 2.52 -8.68
N GLY A 195 -11.93 3.48 -9.09
CA GLY A 195 -12.00 3.93 -10.49
C GLY A 195 -12.48 2.85 -11.45
N ASP A 196 -11.69 2.55 -12.48
CA ASP A 196 -11.99 1.59 -13.56
C ASP A 196 -11.69 0.15 -13.09
N ARG A 197 -12.47 -0.32 -12.12
CA ARG A 197 -12.29 -1.58 -11.38
C ARG A 197 -11.73 -2.70 -12.26
N GLU A 198 -10.65 -3.33 -11.83
CA GLU A 198 -9.95 -4.32 -12.66
C GLU A 198 -9.21 -5.36 -11.82
N ILE A 199 -9.15 -6.59 -12.31
CA ILE A 199 -8.22 -7.61 -11.82
C ILE A 199 -6.93 -7.53 -12.66
N VAL A 200 -5.81 -7.30 -11.99
CA VAL A 200 -4.48 -7.43 -12.60
C VAL A 200 -3.77 -8.61 -11.95
N GLU A 201 -3.45 -9.63 -12.74
CA GLU A 201 -2.84 -10.86 -12.24
C GLU A 201 -1.78 -11.42 -13.18
N THR A 202 -0.97 -12.33 -12.65
CA THR A 202 -0.02 -13.12 -13.42
C THR A 202 0.11 -14.52 -12.83
N ARG A 203 0.44 -15.50 -13.68
CA ARG A 203 0.90 -16.81 -13.20
C ARG A 203 2.33 -16.64 -12.72
N VAL A 204 2.62 -17.23 -11.56
CA VAL A 204 3.95 -17.17 -10.94
C VAL A 204 4.90 -18.05 -11.74
N ASP A 205 6.07 -17.50 -12.06
CA ASP A 205 7.20 -18.22 -12.65
C ASP A 205 8.50 -17.88 -11.91
N ASP A 206 9.54 -18.70 -12.11
CA ASP A 206 10.83 -18.55 -11.43
C ASP A 206 11.53 -17.22 -11.79
N GLU A 207 11.42 -16.77 -13.03
CA GLU A 207 12.07 -15.54 -13.51
C GLU A 207 11.52 -14.31 -12.77
N GLN A 208 10.21 -14.25 -12.61
CA GLN A 208 9.52 -13.21 -11.85
C GLN A 208 9.96 -13.22 -10.38
N LEU A 209 10.03 -14.38 -9.75
CA LEU A 209 10.43 -14.48 -8.34
C LEU A 209 11.87 -14.02 -8.16
N VAL A 210 12.81 -14.54 -8.96
CA VAL A 210 14.23 -14.14 -8.93
C VAL A 210 14.40 -12.65 -9.17
N ALA A 211 13.71 -12.08 -10.16
CA ALA A 211 13.80 -10.64 -10.44
C ALA A 211 13.29 -9.81 -9.26
N THR A 212 12.20 -10.25 -8.63
CA THR A 212 11.53 -9.48 -7.57
C THR A 212 12.26 -9.60 -6.23
N THR A 213 12.77 -10.78 -5.86
CA THR A 213 13.63 -10.95 -4.67
C THR A 213 14.97 -10.26 -4.87
N GLY A 214 15.59 -10.36 -6.05
CA GLY A 214 16.82 -9.65 -6.39
C GLY A 214 16.67 -8.13 -6.27
N ALA A 215 15.54 -7.55 -6.71
CA ALA A 215 15.27 -6.14 -6.53
C ALA A 215 15.12 -5.74 -5.04
N LEU A 216 14.54 -6.62 -4.21
CA LEU A 216 14.49 -6.42 -2.76
C LEU A 216 15.89 -6.44 -2.15
N THR A 217 16.73 -7.42 -2.52
CA THR A 217 18.13 -7.55 -2.07
C THR A 217 18.95 -6.33 -2.43
N ALA A 218 18.89 -5.86 -3.68
CA ALA A 218 19.59 -4.65 -4.10
C ALA A 218 19.13 -3.41 -3.31
N THR A 219 17.82 -3.33 -3.01
CA THR A 219 17.27 -2.25 -2.16
C THR A 219 17.82 -2.33 -0.72
N TRP A 220 17.93 -3.54 -0.18
CA TRP A 220 18.45 -3.79 1.16
C TRP A 220 19.95 -3.47 1.30
N GLU A 221 20.76 -3.85 0.31
CA GLU A 221 22.20 -3.55 0.26
C GLU A 221 22.46 -2.05 0.13
N ALA A 222 21.70 -1.36 -0.73
CA ALA A 222 21.77 0.10 -0.86
C ALA A 222 21.42 0.78 0.48
N LEU A 223 20.33 0.34 1.13
CA LEU A 223 19.98 0.83 2.46
C LEU A 223 21.09 0.58 3.49
N GLY A 224 21.73 -0.59 3.46
CA GLY A 224 22.86 -0.91 4.33
C GLY A 224 24.04 0.05 4.14
N THR A 225 24.32 0.41 2.88
CA THR A 225 25.37 1.38 2.53
C THR A 225 25.03 2.79 3.06
N ASP A 226 23.80 3.25 2.88
CA ASP A 226 23.35 4.55 3.38
C ASP A 226 23.36 4.60 4.92
N CYS A 227 22.92 3.53 5.58
CA CYS A 227 22.97 3.38 7.04
C CYS A 227 24.40 3.45 7.59
N ALA A 228 25.34 2.74 6.95
CA ALA A 228 26.74 2.71 7.34
C ALA A 228 27.41 4.08 7.15
N ASN A 229 27.05 4.82 6.10
CA ASN A 229 27.63 6.13 5.82
C ASN A 229 26.85 7.29 6.47
N ASP A 230 25.70 7.02 7.08
CA ASP A 230 24.72 8.02 7.52
C ASP A 230 24.36 9.04 6.42
N SER A 231 24.24 8.54 5.18
CA SER A 231 24.11 9.33 3.97
C SER A 231 22.83 8.95 3.24
N PHE A 232 21.77 9.73 3.45
CA PHE A 232 20.45 9.48 2.84
C PHE A 232 20.08 10.62 1.90
N GLU A 233 20.49 10.50 0.65
CA GLU A 233 20.27 11.55 -0.34
C GLU A 233 18.78 11.67 -0.71
N PRO A 234 18.21 12.89 -0.77
CA PRO A 234 16.86 13.07 -1.25
C PRO A 234 16.76 12.81 -2.75
N THR A 235 15.60 12.37 -3.20
CA THR A 235 15.29 12.22 -4.64
C THR A 235 14.12 13.14 -5.01
N PRO A 236 14.37 14.45 -5.26
CA PRO A 236 13.30 15.39 -5.54
C PRO A 236 12.55 15.02 -6.82
N GLY A 237 11.22 15.08 -6.77
CA GLY A 237 10.37 14.82 -7.92
C GLY A 237 8.91 15.17 -7.67
N PRO A 238 8.00 14.71 -8.54
CA PRO A 238 6.57 14.99 -8.41
C PRO A 238 6.00 14.67 -7.04
N LEU A 239 6.47 13.57 -6.45
CA LEU A 239 5.96 13.03 -5.18
C LEU A 239 6.34 13.88 -3.97
N CYS A 240 7.25 14.85 -4.10
CA CYS A 240 7.51 15.86 -3.07
C CYS A 240 6.25 16.67 -2.72
N GLY A 241 5.31 16.81 -3.65
CA GLY A 241 4.00 17.44 -3.39
C GLY A 241 3.15 16.73 -2.32
N TRP A 242 3.44 15.44 -2.08
CA TRP A 242 2.74 14.58 -1.11
C TRP A 242 3.68 14.07 0.01
N CYS A 243 4.91 14.59 0.08
CA CYS A 243 5.84 14.22 1.15
C CYS A 243 5.51 15.02 2.42
N PRO A 244 5.24 14.38 3.57
CA PRO A 244 4.91 15.08 4.82
C PRO A 244 6.10 15.83 5.44
N TYR A 245 7.31 15.61 4.91
CA TYR A 245 8.56 16.19 5.41
C TYR A 245 9.13 17.27 4.49
N VAL A 246 8.36 17.72 3.50
CA VAL A 246 8.85 18.64 2.47
C VAL A 246 9.28 20.00 3.05
N ASP A 247 8.67 20.42 4.17
CA ASP A 247 9.04 21.60 4.96
C ASP A 247 10.42 21.46 5.65
N ARG A 248 10.92 20.24 5.79
CA ARG A 248 12.24 19.88 6.36
C ARG A 248 13.21 19.35 5.30
N CYS A 249 12.91 19.50 4.02
CA CYS A 249 13.72 19.01 2.92
C CYS A 249 13.88 20.11 1.88
N GLU A 250 14.99 20.86 1.92
CA GLU A 250 15.25 21.97 1.00
C GLU A 250 15.20 21.55 -0.48
N PRO A 251 15.86 20.45 -0.93
CA PRO A 251 15.74 19.99 -2.31
C PRO A 251 14.30 19.66 -2.73
N GLY A 252 13.52 19.06 -1.82
CA GLY A 252 12.10 18.76 -2.05
C GLY A 252 11.23 20.02 -2.12
N ALA A 253 11.45 20.98 -1.22
CA ALA A 253 10.75 22.27 -1.22
C ALA A 253 11.03 23.07 -2.50
N ASN A 254 12.27 23.07 -2.97
CA ASN A 254 12.65 23.70 -4.23
C ASN A 254 11.95 23.05 -5.43
N GLU A 255 11.86 21.72 -5.46
CA GLU A 255 11.10 21.02 -6.51
C GLU A 255 9.61 21.36 -6.48
N VAL A 256 8.99 21.42 -5.29
CA VAL A 256 7.57 21.79 -5.17
C VAL A 256 7.32 23.22 -5.66
N ARG A 257 8.14 24.20 -5.25
CA ARG A 257 8.02 25.59 -5.72
C ARG A 257 8.20 25.70 -7.23
N ARG A 258 9.20 25.00 -7.80
CA ARG A 258 9.43 24.95 -9.24
C ARG A 258 8.23 24.39 -10.00
N ARG A 259 7.60 23.33 -9.48
CA ARG A 259 6.39 22.74 -10.07
C ARG A 259 5.17 23.64 -9.93
N ALA A 260 5.01 24.32 -8.81
CA ALA A 260 3.95 25.29 -8.60
C ALA A 260 4.06 26.45 -9.61
N ALA A 261 5.24 27.06 -9.75
CA ALA A 261 5.51 28.12 -10.72
C ALA A 261 5.26 27.69 -12.17
N ALA A 262 5.35 26.40 -12.47
CA ALA A 262 5.08 25.82 -13.78
C ALA A 262 3.62 25.34 -13.95
N ASN A 263 2.72 25.60 -13.01
CA ASN A 263 1.34 25.07 -12.99
C ASN A 263 1.27 23.54 -13.11
N ARG A 264 2.23 22.85 -12.49
CA ARG A 264 2.37 21.38 -12.48
C ARG A 264 2.23 20.76 -11.09
N LEU A 265 1.92 21.58 -10.08
CA LEU A 265 1.58 21.13 -8.73
C LEU A 265 0.05 21.06 -8.62
N ARG A 266 -0.47 19.89 -8.26
CA ARG A 266 -1.92 19.72 -8.05
C ARG A 266 -2.42 20.61 -6.91
N ASP A 267 -3.67 21.04 -6.99
CA ASP A 267 -4.28 21.92 -5.98
C ASP A 267 -4.49 21.22 -4.64
N ASP A 268 -4.71 19.91 -4.68
CA ASP A 268 -4.87 19.06 -3.50
C ASP A 268 -3.53 18.54 -2.93
N ALA A 269 -2.39 19.00 -3.44
CA ALA A 269 -1.09 18.61 -2.91
C ALA A 269 -0.86 19.20 -1.50
N PRO A 270 -0.69 18.37 -0.45
CA PRO A 270 -0.50 18.86 0.92
C PRO A 270 0.69 19.82 1.08
N ALA A 271 1.71 19.67 0.23
CA ALA A 271 2.89 20.53 0.22
C ALA A 271 2.56 22.02 0.00
N ARG A 272 1.44 22.36 -0.66
CA ARG A 272 1.00 23.76 -0.80
C ARG A 272 0.79 24.42 0.55
N ARG A 273 0.06 23.74 1.44
CA ARG A 273 -0.18 24.20 2.82
C ARG A 273 1.12 24.25 3.62
N LEU A 274 1.93 23.19 3.55
CA LEU A 274 3.19 23.09 4.29
C LEU A 274 4.21 24.16 3.90
N LEU A 275 4.21 24.60 2.65
CA LEU A 275 5.17 25.59 2.12
C LEU A 275 4.56 26.98 1.90
N GLY A 276 3.29 27.21 2.27
CA GLY A 276 2.61 28.50 2.08
C GLY A 276 2.43 28.92 0.62
N ILE A 277 2.16 27.97 -0.28
CA ILE A 277 1.97 28.22 -1.73
C ILE A 277 0.47 28.41 -2.01
N SER A 278 0.07 29.60 -2.44
CA SER A 278 -1.31 29.91 -2.84
C SER A 278 -1.76 29.12 -4.07
N THR A 279 -3.06 28.82 -4.15
CA THR A 279 -3.74 28.42 -5.39
C THR A 279 -4.24 29.69 -6.06
N ASP A 280 -3.73 29.99 -7.26
CA ASP A 280 -4.24 31.07 -8.11
C ASP A 280 -5.51 30.62 -8.86
#